data_AF-A0AAJ2H4R6-F1
#
_entry.id   AF-A0AAJ2H4R6-F1
#
_cell.length_a   1.000
_cell.length_b   1.000
_cell.length_c   1.000
_cell.angle_alpha   90.00
_cell.angle_beta   90.00
_cell.angle_gamma   90.00
#
_symmetry.space_group_name_H-M   'P 1'
#
loop_
_entity.id
_entity.type
_entity.pdbx_description
1 polymer ?
#
loop_
_entity_poly.entity_id
_entity_poly.type
_entity_poly.pdbx_seq_one_letter_code
_entity_poly.pdbx_strand_id
1 'polypeptide(L)'
;HDAVIQHQADLGIAWDGDFDRCFLFDETGEFIEGYYIVGLLAQAFLIKSPQEKIIHDPRLTWNTIDMVEQNNGQAIQSKCGHAFIKQQMRKDNAIYGGEMSAHHYFRDFAYCDSGMIPWLLV
;
A
#
# COMPACT_ATOMS: atom_id res chain seq x y z
N HIS A 1 12.00 12.14 -10.63
CA HIS A 1 12.60 13.18 -9.76
C HIS A 1 12.60 14.54 -10.46
N ASP A 2 13.48 14.79 -11.44
CA ASP A 2 13.66 16.14 -12.02
C ASP A 2 12.40 16.76 -12.65
N ALA A 3 11.55 15.92 -13.26
CA ALA A 3 10.27 16.37 -13.81
C ALA A 3 9.33 16.95 -12.74
N VAL A 4 9.34 16.43 -11.51
CA VAL A 4 8.48 16.92 -10.41
C VAL A 4 8.89 18.35 -10.05
N ILE A 5 10.19 18.57 -9.82
CA ILE A 5 10.77 19.88 -9.50
C ILE A 5 10.57 20.86 -10.67
N GLN A 6 10.88 20.43 -11.89
CA GLN A 6 10.81 21.28 -13.08
C GLN A 6 9.39 21.79 -13.34
N HIS A 7 8.38 20.97 -13.04
CA HIS A 7 6.98 21.31 -13.26
C HIS A 7 6.26 21.79 -12.00
N GLN A 8 6.96 21.86 -10.86
CA GLN A 8 6.38 22.22 -9.55
C GLN A 8 5.14 21.36 -9.23
N ALA A 9 5.22 20.07 -9.53
CA ALA A 9 4.12 19.14 -9.33
C ALA A 9 4.00 18.76 -7.84
N ASP A 10 2.77 18.57 -7.37
CA ASP A 10 2.51 18.19 -5.97
C ASP A 10 2.93 16.75 -5.65
N LEU A 11 2.99 15.87 -6.66
CA LEU A 11 3.34 14.45 -6.52
C LEU A 11 3.86 13.87 -7.84
N GLY A 12 4.86 13.00 -7.77
CA GLY A 12 5.31 12.17 -8.89
C GLY A 12 4.93 10.71 -8.73
N ILE A 13 4.55 10.05 -9.81
CA ILE A 13 4.22 8.62 -9.84
C ILE A 13 4.98 7.96 -11.00
N ALA A 14 5.62 6.83 -10.73
CA ALA A 14 6.22 5.97 -11.74
C ALA A 14 5.75 4.52 -11.59
N TRP A 15 5.84 3.75 -12.67
CA TRP A 15 5.48 2.34 -12.72
C TRP A 15 6.63 1.52 -13.30
N ASP A 16 6.62 0.22 -13.04
CA ASP A 16 7.46 -0.74 -13.75
C ASP A 16 6.82 -1.20 -15.08
N GLY A 17 7.49 -2.11 -15.80
CA GLY A 17 7.18 -2.42 -17.21
C GLY A 17 5.80 -3.04 -17.46
N ASP A 18 5.20 -3.65 -16.45
CA ASP A 18 3.88 -4.27 -16.45
C ASP A 18 2.87 -3.57 -15.52
N PHE A 19 3.26 -2.46 -14.89
CA PHE A 19 2.40 -1.54 -14.13
C PHE A 19 1.70 -2.16 -12.91
N ASP A 20 2.25 -3.24 -12.35
CA ASP A 20 1.74 -3.85 -11.12
C ASP A 20 2.30 -3.17 -9.85
N ARG A 21 3.42 -2.47 -9.98
CA ARG A 21 4.05 -1.66 -8.93
C ARG A 21 4.00 -0.18 -9.27
N CYS A 22 3.76 0.64 -8.24
CA CYS A 22 3.88 2.09 -8.34
C CYS A 22 4.92 2.63 -7.34
N PHE A 23 5.60 3.69 -7.75
CA PHE A 23 6.63 4.38 -6.99
C PHE A 23 6.22 5.84 -6.86
N LEU A 24 6.25 6.36 -5.64
CA LEU A 24 5.79 7.71 -5.32
C LEU A 24 7.00 8.63 -5.05
N PHE A 25 6.89 9.86 -5.51
CA PHE A 25 7.86 10.93 -5.28
C PHE A 25 7.13 12.14 -4.72
N ASP A 26 7.65 12.75 -3.67
CA ASP A 26 7.06 13.95 -3.08
C ASP A 26 7.32 15.22 -3.93
N GLU A 27 6.80 16.37 -3.51
CA GLU A 27 6.92 17.65 -4.21
C GLU A 27 8.37 18.14 -4.35
N THR A 28 9.27 17.66 -3.49
CA THR A 28 10.70 17.96 -3.58
C THR A 28 11.42 17.03 -4.55
N GLY A 29 10.70 16.05 -5.08
CA GLY A 29 11.17 15.01 -5.98
C GLY A 29 11.65 13.76 -5.26
N GLU A 30 11.75 13.76 -3.92
CA GLU A 30 12.34 12.67 -3.15
C GLU A 30 11.51 11.39 -3.26
N PHE A 31 12.20 10.25 -3.37
CA PHE A 31 11.56 8.95 -3.48
C PHE A 31 10.98 8.52 -2.13
N ILE A 32 9.69 8.18 -2.11
CA ILE A 32 9.02 7.67 -0.92
C ILE A 32 9.17 6.15 -0.87
N GLU A 33 9.81 5.66 0.19
CA GLU A 33 10.00 4.22 0.37
C GLU A 33 8.64 3.49 0.51
N GLY A 34 8.49 2.38 -0.23
CA GLY A 34 7.23 1.63 -0.31
C GLY A 34 6.68 1.15 1.03
N TYR A 35 7.53 1.03 2.06
CA TYR A 35 7.12 0.76 3.43
C TYR A 35 6.12 1.78 3.98
N TYR A 36 6.35 3.08 3.75
CA TYR A 36 5.45 4.13 4.23
C TYR A 36 4.14 4.15 3.44
N ILE A 37 4.17 3.75 2.17
CA ILE A 37 2.99 3.65 1.30
C ILE A 37 2.01 2.59 1.82
N VAL A 38 2.50 1.49 2.41
CA VAL A 38 1.62 0.48 3.00
C VAL A 38 0.79 1.07 4.13
N GLY A 39 1.40 1.84 5.03
CA GLY A 39 0.70 2.51 6.14
C GLY A 39 -0.27 3.60 5.65
N LEU A 40 0.14 4.39 4.66
CA LEU A 40 -0.70 5.43 4.05
C LEU A 40 -1.97 4.85 3.43
N LEU A 41 -1.85 3.82 2.60
CA LEU A 41 -3.00 3.16 1.97
C LEU A 41 -3.88 2.45 3.01
N ALA A 42 -3.27 1.80 4.00
CA ALA A 42 -4.01 1.19 5.10
C ALA A 42 -4.91 2.19 5.81
N GLN A 43 -4.39 3.38 6.13
CA GLN A 43 -5.17 4.48 6.68
C GLN A 43 -6.29 4.92 5.73
N ALA A 44 -6.00 5.13 4.44
CA ALA A 44 -7.00 5.56 3.46
C ALA A 44 -8.20 4.59 3.37
N PHE A 45 -7.95 3.28 3.49
CA PHE A 45 -9.03 2.28 3.58
C PHE A 45 -9.78 2.34 4.90
N LEU A 46 -9.07 2.43 6.03
CA LEU A 46 -9.67 2.39 7.37
C LEU A 46 -10.49 3.65 7.70
N ILE A 47 -10.15 4.81 7.13
CA ILE A 47 -10.99 6.03 7.22
C ILE A 47 -12.37 5.78 6.61
N LYS A 48 -12.45 5.04 5.50
CA LYS A 48 -13.72 4.72 4.80
C LYS A 48 -14.42 3.49 5.38
N SER A 49 -13.65 2.52 5.86
CA SER A 49 -14.12 1.24 6.38
C SER A 49 -13.41 0.90 7.70
N PRO A 50 -13.85 1.47 8.83
CA PRO A 50 -13.26 1.19 10.14
C PRO A 50 -13.39 -0.29 10.53
N GLN A 51 -12.52 -0.79 11.42
CA GLN A 51 -12.53 -2.18 11.92
C GLN A 51 -12.18 -3.26 10.89
N GLU A 52 -11.84 -2.86 9.66
CA GLU A 52 -11.33 -3.76 8.65
C GLU A 52 -9.91 -4.26 8.97
N LYS A 53 -9.54 -5.36 8.31
CA LYS A 53 -8.24 -6.00 8.49
C LYS A 53 -7.29 -5.63 7.36
N ILE A 54 -6.03 -5.42 7.71
CA ILE A 54 -4.94 -5.10 6.80
C ILE A 54 -3.87 -6.19 6.88
N ILE A 55 -3.53 -6.79 5.74
CA ILE A 55 -2.43 -7.77 5.68
C ILE A 55 -1.10 -7.05 5.40
N HIS A 56 -0.04 -7.43 6.12
CA HIS A 56 1.31 -6.94 5.85
C HIS A 56 2.37 -8.06 5.91
N ASP A 57 3.49 -7.86 5.24
CA ASP A 57 4.65 -8.77 5.31
C ASP A 57 5.50 -8.52 6.59
N PRO A 58 6.43 -9.41 6.95
CA PRO A 58 7.16 -9.33 8.21
C PRO A 58 8.48 -8.54 8.12
N ARG A 59 8.83 -7.95 6.97
CA ARG A 59 10.14 -7.30 6.74
C ARG A 59 10.23 -5.94 7.45
N LEU A 60 9.18 -5.12 7.30
CA LEU A 60 9.06 -3.82 7.92
C LEU A 60 7.61 -3.66 8.42
N THR A 61 7.43 -3.59 9.75
CA THR A 61 6.10 -3.82 10.36
C THR A 61 5.60 -2.68 11.23
N TRP A 62 6.47 -1.98 11.96
CA TRP A 62 6.03 -1.04 13.02
C TRP A 62 5.14 0.10 12.52
N ASN A 63 5.51 0.77 11.42
CA ASN A 63 4.71 1.86 10.83
C ASN A 63 3.33 1.35 10.41
N THR A 64 3.28 0.18 9.75
CA THR A 64 2.01 -0.40 9.30
C THR A 64 1.11 -0.75 10.47
N ILE A 65 1.66 -1.37 11.52
CA ILE A 65 0.90 -1.74 12.72
C ILE A 65 0.36 -0.47 13.39
N ASP A 66 1.21 0.51 13.64
CA ASP A 66 0.84 1.76 14.31
C ASP A 66 -0.24 2.52 13.52
N MET A 67 -0.06 2.69 12.21
CA MET A 67 -1.06 3.32 11.34
C MET A 67 -2.39 2.58 11.33
N VAL A 68 -2.37 1.24 11.33
CA VAL A 68 -3.60 0.44 11.34
C VAL A 68 -4.33 0.55 12.67
N GLU A 69 -3.61 0.46 13.80
CA GLU A 69 -4.18 0.57 15.15
C GLU A 69 -4.76 1.97 15.40
N GLN A 70 -4.05 3.03 15.00
CA GLN A 70 -4.52 4.41 15.11
C GLN A 70 -5.82 4.68 14.33
N ASN A 71 -6.07 3.92 13.26
CA ASN A 71 -7.26 4.04 12.43
C ASN A 71 -8.33 2.96 12.74
N ASN A 72 -8.29 2.36 13.93
CA ASN A 72 -9.25 1.34 14.40
C ASN A 72 -9.32 0.09 13.51
N GLY A 73 -8.23 -0.27 12.82
CA GLY A 73 -8.12 -1.50 12.04
C GLY A 73 -7.45 -2.64 12.79
N GLN A 74 -7.29 -3.77 12.10
CA GLN A 74 -6.55 -4.93 12.62
C GLN A 74 -5.40 -5.28 11.67
N ALA A 75 -4.15 -5.14 12.14
CA ALA A 75 -2.98 -5.54 11.38
C ALA A 75 -2.76 -7.05 11.51
N ILE A 76 -2.65 -7.75 10.38
CA ILE A 76 -2.42 -9.19 10.33
C ILE A 76 -1.15 -9.45 9.53
N GLN A 77 -0.15 -10.02 10.20
CA GLN A 77 1.09 -10.40 9.56
C GLN A 77 0.91 -11.68 8.73
N SER A 78 1.45 -11.68 7.52
CA SER A 78 1.54 -12.86 6.64
C SER A 78 2.99 -13.11 6.22
N LYS A 79 3.26 -14.26 5.60
CA LYS A 79 4.53 -14.51 4.91
C LYS A 79 4.62 -13.60 3.68
N CYS A 80 5.82 -13.12 3.37
CA CYS A 80 6.09 -12.38 2.14
C CYS A 80 5.86 -13.28 0.90
N GLY A 81 5.35 -12.69 -0.17
CA GLY A 81 5.07 -13.33 -1.46
C GLY A 81 3.58 -13.31 -1.80
N HIS A 82 3.29 -12.95 -3.05
CA HIS A 82 1.93 -12.73 -3.57
C HIS A 82 0.94 -13.86 -3.22
N ALA A 83 1.36 -15.14 -3.34
CA ALA A 83 0.48 -16.27 -3.03
C ALA A 83 0.04 -16.28 -1.56
N PHE A 84 0.96 -16.00 -0.63
CA PHE A 84 0.69 -16.01 0.80
C PHE A 84 -0.14 -14.80 1.23
N ILE A 85 0.13 -13.62 0.67
CA ILE A 85 -0.69 -12.42 0.93
C ILE A 85 -2.11 -12.64 0.43
N LYS A 86 -2.29 -13.07 -0.82
CA LYS A 86 -3.63 -13.33 -1.39
C LYS A 86 -4.38 -14.43 -0.65
N GLN A 87 -3.69 -15.47 -0.20
CA GLN A 87 -4.29 -16.53 0.62
C GLN A 87 -4.75 -16.00 1.99
N GLN A 88 -3.90 -15.22 2.66
CA GLN A 88 -4.24 -14.65 3.98
C GLN A 88 -5.38 -13.65 3.88
N MET A 89 -5.38 -12.77 2.87
CA MET A 89 -6.47 -11.81 2.67
C MET A 89 -7.82 -12.52 2.49
N ARG A 90 -7.86 -13.59 1.70
CA ARG A 90 -9.10 -14.38 1.51
C ARG A 90 -9.53 -15.09 2.79
N LYS A 91 -8.58 -15.63 3.56
CA LYS A 91 -8.86 -16.31 4.82
C LYS A 91 -9.47 -15.36 5.85
N ASP A 92 -8.94 -14.14 5.93
CA ASP A 92 -9.34 -13.16 6.95
C ASP A 92 -10.39 -12.15 6.48
N ASN A 93 -10.73 -12.17 5.19
CA ASN A 93 -11.57 -11.18 4.51
C ASN A 93 -11.00 -9.74 4.60
N ALA A 94 -9.68 -9.61 4.53
CA ALA A 94 -8.98 -8.33 4.66
C ALA A 94 -9.26 -7.41 3.46
N ILE A 95 -9.54 -6.13 3.73
CA ILE A 95 -9.87 -5.15 2.70
C ILE A 95 -8.66 -4.79 1.82
N TYR A 96 -7.47 -4.78 2.43
CA TYR A 96 -6.21 -4.39 1.79
C TYR A 96 -5.04 -5.24 2.31
N GLY A 97 -4.07 -5.49 1.43
CA GLY A 97 -2.80 -6.13 1.76
C GLY A 97 -1.66 -5.39 1.10
N GLY A 98 -0.54 -5.22 1.79
CA GLY A 98 0.62 -4.49 1.27
C GLY A 98 1.94 -5.20 1.56
N GLU A 99 2.84 -5.16 0.60
CA GLU A 99 4.22 -5.57 0.74
C GLU A 99 5.15 -4.37 0.55
N MET A 100 6.26 -4.31 1.30
CA MET A 100 7.23 -3.20 1.17
C MET A 100 7.82 -3.09 -0.25
N SER A 101 7.74 -4.16 -1.06
CA SER A 101 8.15 -4.23 -2.45
C SER A 101 7.18 -3.57 -3.43
N ALA A 102 6.35 -2.62 -2.97
CA ALA A 102 5.36 -1.88 -3.74
C ALA A 102 4.24 -2.73 -4.38
N HIS A 103 3.97 -3.92 -3.83
CA HIS A 103 2.81 -4.71 -4.23
C HIS A 103 1.63 -4.41 -3.30
N HIS A 104 0.52 -3.96 -3.89
CA HIS A 104 -0.67 -3.49 -3.18
C HIS A 104 -1.88 -4.28 -3.66
N TYR A 105 -2.50 -5.03 -2.75
CA TYR A 105 -3.58 -6.00 -3.03
C TYR A 105 -4.90 -5.49 -2.48
N PHE A 106 -5.99 -5.68 -3.24
CA PHE A 106 -7.30 -5.12 -2.88
C PHE A 106 -8.39 -6.18 -2.91
N ARG A 107 -9.20 -6.25 -1.85
CA ARG A 107 -10.32 -7.21 -1.72
C ARG A 107 -11.27 -7.14 -2.92
N ASP A 108 -11.70 -5.93 -3.24
CA ASP A 108 -12.71 -5.69 -4.29
C ASP A 108 -12.12 -5.76 -5.70
N PHE A 109 -10.80 -5.94 -5.81
CA PHE A 109 -10.10 -6.25 -7.05
C PHE A 109 -9.71 -7.75 -7.11
N ALA A 110 -10.64 -8.63 -6.71
CA ALA A 110 -10.44 -10.09 -6.67
C ALA A 110 -9.25 -10.57 -5.82
N TYR A 111 -8.83 -9.76 -4.82
CA TYR A 111 -7.60 -9.96 -4.05
C TYR A 111 -6.34 -9.94 -4.92
N CYS A 112 -6.37 -9.24 -6.05
CA CYS A 112 -5.21 -9.04 -6.90
C CYS A 112 -4.54 -7.70 -6.58
N ASP A 113 -3.30 -7.63 -7.00
CA ASP A 113 -2.43 -6.48 -6.98
C ASP A 113 -2.74 -5.53 -8.13
N SER A 114 -2.56 -4.23 -7.88
CA SER A 114 -2.70 -3.19 -8.90
C SER A 114 -1.80 -2.00 -8.58
N GLY A 115 -0.98 -1.57 -9.54
CA GLY A 115 -0.23 -0.31 -9.46
C GLY A 115 -1.06 0.94 -9.78
N MET A 116 -2.33 0.78 -10.18
CA MET A 116 -3.21 1.90 -10.54
C MET A 116 -4.12 2.36 -9.41
N ILE A 117 -4.55 1.46 -8.53
CA ILE A 117 -5.42 1.82 -7.40
C ILE A 117 -4.70 2.68 -6.34
N PRO A 118 -3.41 2.44 -6.00
CA PRO A 118 -2.70 3.24 -5.00
C PRO A 118 -2.74 4.75 -5.25
N TRP A 119 -2.43 5.20 -6.47
CA TRP A 119 -2.34 6.63 -6.76
C TRP A 119 -3.69 7.35 -6.77
N LEU A 120 -4.80 6.62 -6.99
CA LEU A 120 -6.15 7.18 -6.89
C LEU A 120 -6.61 7.39 -5.44
N LEU A 121 -5.89 6.80 -4.48
CA LEU A 121 -6.21 6.84 -3.05
C LEU A 121 -5.29 7.79 -2.27
N VAL A 122 -4.18 8.21 -2.86
CA VAL A 122 -3.23 9.19 -2.31
C VAL A 122 -3.62 10.60 -2.74
#